data_AF-A0A1W1D6Y2-F1
#
_entry.id   AF-A0A1W1D6Y2-F1
#
_cell.length_a   1.000
_cell.length_b   1.000
_cell.length_c   1.000
_cell.angle_alpha   90.00
_cell.angle_beta   90.00
_cell.angle_gamma   90.00
#
_symmetry.space_group_name_H-M   'P 1'
#
loop_
_entity.id
_entity.type
_entity.pdbx_description
1 polymer ?
#
loop_
_entity_poly.entity_id
_entity_poly.type
_entity_poly.pdbx_seq_one_letter_code
_entity_poly.pdbx_strand_id
1 'polypeptide(L)'
;MVETRAYAGTPIVGHPIKELHQHLPKISMRIVSLYRSGRTIPAYGDTVIKDGDRVYFVTKKASVSKVLKEFRRLDRAYKNIIIAGGGRIGLNLAKFLEKDHRVRIIEMNKERVAEIAEQLEDTLVLHGNASDEELLLEEGIESTDLFLALTDSDEINVIVSILAKRLGAHKTVALVKRNVYEDLAEQSDDVDMVISPDQITTSGILAHIRKGDTMMVHSLRQGKAEAIEIIVHGDNEHSDVVGKTVEEMNLPDGVVVGSVVRNNEVIMGSRTLVIEEGDHVLIVLSNVSKIHEVEALFEGYFD
;
A
#
# COMPACT_ATOMS: atom_id res chain seq x y z
N MET A 1 -5.14 0.34 7.45
CA MET A 1 -5.41 -0.55 6.31
C MET A 1 -4.10 -0.89 5.62
N VAL A 2 -3.97 -2.08 5.01
CA VAL A 2 -2.74 -2.56 4.36
C VAL A 2 -3.11 -3.25 3.04
N GLU A 3 -2.29 -3.05 2.01
CA GLU A 3 -2.35 -3.78 0.73
C GLU A 3 -1.35 -4.94 0.72
N THR A 4 -1.75 -6.07 0.17
CA THR A 4 -0.85 -7.19 -0.13
C THR A 4 -1.27 -7.91 -1.41
N ARG A 5 -0.35 -8.66 -2.01
CA ARG A 5 -0.67 -9.64 -3.05
C ARG A 5 -0.69 -11.05 -2.44
N ALA A 6 -1.67 -11.86 -2.82
CA ALA A 6 -1.76 -13.26 -2.44
C ALA A 6 -0.94 -14.12 -3.42
N TYR A 7 -0.14 -15.04 -2.91
CA TYR A 7 0.75 -15.87 -3.72
C TYR A 7 0.44 -17.36 -3.56
N ALA A 8 0.49 -18.11 -4.66
CA ALA A 8 0.31 -19.56 -4.63
C ALA A 8 1.23 -20.26 -3.62
N GLY A 9 0.67 -21.22 -2.89
CA GLY A 9 1.37 -21.97 -1.84
C GLY A 9 1.45 -21.27 -0.49
N THR A 10 0.75 -20.15 -0.29
CA THR A 10 0.48 -19.62 1.05
C THR A 10 -0.81 -20.22 1.64
N PRO A 11 -1.01 -20.18 2.97
CA PRO A 11 -2.14 -20.86 3.61
C PRO A 11 -3.52 -20.34 3.19
N ILE A 12 -3.60 -19.12 2.65
CA ILE A 12 -4.88 -18.48 2.33
C ILE A 12 -5.35 -18.70 0.88
N VAL A 13 -4.44 -19.02 -0.05
CA VAL A 13 -4.79 -19.09 -1.47
C VAL A 13 -5.56 -20.37 -1.73
N GLY A 14 -6.70 -20.26 -2.39
CA GLY A 14 -7.64 -21.36 -2.62
C GLY A 14 -8.71 -21.49 -1.53
N HIS A 15 -8.64 -20.69 -0.46
CA HIS A 15 -9.60 -20.72 0.65
C HIS A 15 -10.57 -19.53 0.61
N PRO A 16 -11.83 -19.71 1.06
CA PRO A 16 -12.78 -18.63 1.23
C PRO A 16 -12.41 -17.73 2.42
N ILE A 17 -12.76 -16.44 2.34
CA ILE A 17 -12.45 -15.43 3.38
C ILE A 17 -12.92 -15.87 4.77
N LYS A 18 -14.08 -16.54 4.87
CA LYS A 18 -14.62 -17.02 6.14
C LYS A 18 -13.70 -18.00 6.86
N GLU A 19 -12.77 -18.67 6.18
CA GLU A 19 -11.82 -19.61 6.76
C GLU A 19 -10.55 -18.93 7.30
N LEU A 20 -10.34 -17.63 7.04
CA LEU A 20 -9.12 -16.91 7.47
C LEU A 20 -8.85 -16.99 8.98
N HIS A 21 -9.90 -17.04 9.79
CA HIS A 21 -9.76 -17.16 11.25
C HIS A 21 -9.07 -18.47 11.68
N GLN A 22 -9.07 -19.49 10.84
CA GLN A 22 -8.38 -20.77 11.08
C GLN A 22 -6.86 -20.63 10.92
N HIS A 23 -6.43 -19.83 9.95
CA HIS A 23 -5.01 -19.55 9.69
C HIS A 23 -4.45 -18.48 10.63
N LEU A 24 -5.31 -17.55 11.08
CA LEU A 24 -4.94 -16.42 11.93
C LEU A 24 -5.71 -16.42 13.26
N PRO A 25 -5.56 -17.48 14.09
CA PRO A 25 -6.25 -17.55 15.36
C PRO A 25 -5.81 -16.40 16.26
N LYS A 26 -6.78 -15.73 16.88
CA LYS A 26 -6.58 -14.59 17.81
C LYS A 26 -6.08 -13.30 17.17
N ILE A 27 -5.99 -13.21 15.83
CA ILE A 27 -5.70 -11.95 15.15
C ILE A 27 -7.01 -11.35 14.64
N SER A 28 -7.35 -10.17 15.15
CA SER A 28 -8.44 -9.37 14.60
C SER A 28 -8.00 -8.78 13.25
N MET A 29 -8.61 -9.24 12.17
CA MET A 29 -8.48 -8.65 10.85
C MET A 29 -9.78 -8.75 10.06
N ARG A 30 -9.91 -7.89 9.04
CA ARG A 30 -11.01 -7.92 8.08
C ARG A 30 -10.49 -7.62 6.69
N ILE A 31 -10.79 -8.46 5.72
CA ILE A 31 -10.60 -8.12 4.31
C ILE A 31 -11.74 -7.19 3.91
N VAL A 32 -11.39 -6.06 3.32
CA VAL A 32 -12.35 -5.01 2.91
C VAL A 32 -12.55 -4.97 1.40
N SER A 33 -11.56 -5.40 0.62
CA SER A 33 -11.66 -5.45 -0.84
C SER A 33 -10.61 -6.40 -1.42
N LEU A 34 -10.92 -7.01 -2.56
CA LEU A 34 -9.99 -7.78 -3.38
C LEU A 34 -10.00 -7.24 -4.81
N TYR A 35 -8.88 -7.34 -5.50
CA TYR A 35 -8.76 -7.02 -6.91
C TYR A 35 -8.15 -8.16 -7.67
N ARG A 36 -8.79 -8.50 -8.79
CA ARG A 36 -8.37 -9.56 -9.71
C ARG A 36 -8.60 -9.10 -11.13
N SER A 37 -7.57 -9.24 -11.97
CA SER A 37 -7.66 -8.92 -13.41
C SER A 37 -8.27 -7.53 -13.70
N GLY A 38 -7.86 -6.52 -12.92
CA GLY A 38 -8.29 -5.13 -13.07
C GLY A 38 -9.69 -4.80 -12.55
N ARG A 39 -10.39 -5.74 -11.90
CA ARG A 39 -11.74 -5.53 -11.36
C ARG A 39 -11.77 -5.73 -9.84
N THR A 40 -12.63 -4.96 -9.17
CA THR A 40 -12.92 -5.14 -7.74
C THR A 40 -13.79 -6.38 -7.53
N ILE A 41 -13.46 -7.17 -6.53
CA ILE A 41 -14.23 -8.33 -6.07
C ILE A 41 -14.74 -8.05 -4.65
N PRO A 42 -16.06 -8.20 -4.39
CA PRO A 42 -16.62 -8.09 -3.05
C PRO A 42 -15.97 -9.06 -2.05
N ALA A 43 -15.67 -8.57 -0.84
CA ALA A 43 -15.05 -9.34 0.24
C ALA A 43 -16.08 -10.09 1.10
N TYR A 44 -16.93 -10.92 0.48
CA TYR A 44 -17.87 -11.78 1.22
C TYR A 44 -17.18 -12.99 1.84
N GLY A 45 -17.81 -13.60 2.85
CA GLY A 45 -17.22 -14.75 3.55
C GLY A 45 -16.96 -15.96 2.64
N ASP A 46 -17.73 -16.15 1.58
CA ASP A 46 -17.58 -17.21 0.60
C ASP A 46 -16.64 -16.86 -0.57
N THR A 47 -16.21 -15.60 -0.69
CA THR A 47 -15.24 -15.19 -1.72
C THR A 47 -13.95 -15.96 -1.56
N VAL A 48 -13.53 -16.69 -2.60
CA VAL A 48 -12.26 -17.44 -2.62
C VAL A 48 -11.10 -16.56 -3.06
N ILE A 49 -10.06 -16.50 -2.24
CA ILE A 49 -8.79 -15.81 -2.52
C ILE A 49 -8.00 -16.64 -3.54
N LYS A 50 -7.57 -16.02 -4.64
CA LYS A 50 -6.79 -16.66 -5.70
C LYS A 50 -5.37 -16.11 -5.78
N ASP A 51 -4.50 -16.88 -6.41
CA ASP A 51 -3.15 -16.44 -6.72
C ASP A 51 -3.17 -15.15 -7.55
N GLY A 52 -2.27 -14.22 -7.21
CA GLY A 52 -2.16 -12.91 -7.84
C GLY A 52 -3.18 -11.86 -7.37
N ASP A 53 -4.18 -12.24 -6.58
CA ASP A 53 -5.16 -11.29 -6.02
C ASP A 53 -4.43 -10.21 -5.22
N ARG A 54 -4.79 -8.94 -5.45
CA ARG A 54 -4.43 -7.85 -4.53
C ARG A 54 -5.52 -7.78 -3.46
N VAL A 55 -5.13 -7.87 -2.20
CA VAL A 55 -6.02 -7.93 -1.05
C VAL A 55 -5.78 -6.71 -0.17
N TYR A 56 -6.86 -6.00 0.14
CA TYR A 56 -6.87 -4.91 1.09
C TYR A 56 -7.51 -5.39 2.38
N PHE A 57 -6.79 -5.21 3.49
CA PHE A 57 -7.30 -5.62 4.80
C PHE A 57 -7.03 -4.57 5.88
N VAL A 58 -7.84 -4.65 6.93
CA VAL A 58 -7.73 -3.84 8.15
C VAL A 58 -7.32 -4.77 9.29
N THR A 59 -6.35 -4.33 10.09
CA THR A 59 -5.86 -5.04 11.27
C THR A 59 -5.20 -4.04 12.23
N LYS A 60 -4.89 -4.47 13.46
CA LYS A 60 -4.12 -3.67 14.42
C LYS A 60 -2.66 -3.54 13.94
N LYS A 61 -2.03 -2.38 14.13
CA LYS A 61 -0.63 -2.10 13.70
C LYS A 61 0.36 -3.20 14.12
N ALA A 62 0.26 -3.66 15.37
CA ALA A 62 1.12 -4.73 15.91
C ALA A 62 0.93 -6.11 15.24
N SER A 63 -0.16 -6.32 14.51
CA SER A 63 -0.48 -7.59 13.85
C SER A 63 -0.15 -7.61 12.35
N VAL A 64 0.21 -6.46 11.74
CA VAL A 64 0.45 -6.34 10.30
C VAL A 64 1.45 -7.38 9.79
N SER A 65 2.61 -7.51 10.45
CA SER A 65 3.64 -8.47 10.04
C SER A 65 3.16 -9.92 10.10
N LYS A 66 2.34 -10.28 11.11
CA LYS A 66 1.79 -11.64 11.24
C LYS A 66 0.79 -11.95 10.14
N VAL A 67 -0.10 -10.99 9.83
CA VAL A 67 -1.07 -11.15 8.73
C VAL A 67 -0.34 -11.28 7.40
N LEU A 68 0.65 -10.42 7.11
CA LEU A 68 1.38 -10.44 5.84
C LEU A 68 2.06 -11.80 5.55
N LYS A 69 2.49 -12.53 6.58
CA LYS A 69 3.10 -13.87 6.44
C LYS A 69 2.13 -14.94 5.93
N GLU A 70 0.82 -14.73 6.06
CA GLU A 70 -0.18 -15.64 5.52
C GLU A 70 -0.49 -15.35 4.04
N PHE A 71 -0.27 -14.10 3.59
CA PHE A 71 -0.52 -13.70 2.20
C PHE A 71 0.70 -13.87 1.31
N ARG A 72 1.89 -13.77 1.90
CA ARG A 72 3.16 -13.83 1.19
C ARG A 72 3.95 -15.01 1.73
N ARG A 73 4.66 -15.72 0.84
CA ARG A 73 5.80 -16.51 1.30
C ARG A 73 6.70 -15.55 2.06
N LEU A 74 7.26 -15.98 3.20
CA LEU A 74 8.28 -15.18 3.90
C LEU A 74 9.33 -14.81 2.86
N ASP A 75 9.29 -13.57 2.35
CA ASP A 75 10.32 -13.07 1.47
C ASP A 75 11.64 -13.28 2.23
N ARG A 76 12.63 -13.87 1.57
CA ARG A 76 13.98 -13.86 2.12
C ARG A 76 14.30 -12.41 2.47
N ALA A 77 14.83 -12.17 3.66
CA ALA A 77 15.26 -10.82 4.04
C ALA A 77 16.13 -10.28 2.90
N TYR A 78 15.75 -9.12 2.36
CA TYR A 78 16.54 -8.47 1.32
C TYR A 78 17.91 -8.18 1.91
N LYS A 79 18.97 -8.61 1.23
CA LYS A 79 20.37 -8.41 1.65
C LYS A 79 21.11 -7.55 0.66
N ASN A 80 20.94 -7.81 -0.63
CA ASN A 80 21.62 -7.09 -1.71
C ASN A 80 20.67 -6.07 -2.33
N ILE A 81 21.01 -4.79 -2.22
CA ILE A 81 20.20 -3.69 -2.73
C ILE A 81 21.04 -2.86 -3.69
N ILE A 82 20.53 -2.62 -4.90
CA ILE A 82 21.12 -1.68 -5.86
C ILE A 82 20.18 -0.48 -6.01
N ILE A 83 20.74 0.72 -5.90
CA ILE A 83 20.04 1.99 -6.07
C ILE A 83 20.61 2.68 -7.32
N ALA A 84 19.77 2.91 -8.32
CA ALA A 84 20.10 3.77 -9.45
C ALA A 84 19.71 5.22 -9.12
N GLY A 85 20.70 6.10 -8.96
CA GLY A 85 20.55 7.50 -8.59
C GLY A 85 21.00 7.80 -7.16
N GLY A 86 22.06 8.62 -7.04
CA GLY A 86 22.65 9.13 -5.80
C GLY A 86 22.14 10.52 -5.39
N GLY A 87 20.96 10.91 -5.89
CA GLY A 87 20.28 12.13 -5.49
C GLY A 87 19.90 12.14 -4.00
N ARG A 88 19.08 13.11 -3.58
CA ARG A 88 18.66 13.24 -2.17
C ARG A 88 17.96 11.99 -1.62
N ILE A 89 17.07 11.39 -2.41
CA ILE A 89 16.31 10.20 -1.99
C ILE A 89 17.24 8.99 -1.90
N GLY A 90 18.04 8.73 -2.95
CA GLY A 90 18.98 7.62 -2.98
C GLY A 90 19.99 7.65 -1.83
N LEU A 91 20.59 8.82 -1.56
CA LEU A 91 21.52 9.01 -0.45
C LEU A 91 20.87 8.73 0.92
N ASN A 92 19.71 9.33 1.18
CA ASN A 92 19.03 9.15 2.47
C ASN A 92 18.57 7.70 2.69
N LEU A 93 18.13 7.05 1.61
CA LEU A 93 17.74 5.65 1.66
C LEU A 93 18.94 4.73 1.89
N ALA A 94 20.08 4.99 1.24
CA ALA A 94 21.31 4.26 1.48
C ALA A 94 21.77 4.38 2.95
N LYS A 95 21.81 5.60 3.51
CA LYS A 95 22.13 5.83 4.95
C LYS A 95 21.22 5.04 5.90
N PHE A 96 19.94 4.91 5.55
CA PHE A 96 18.99 4.15 6.35
C PHE A 96 19.22 2.63 6.25
N LEU A 97 19.64 2.13 5.09
CA LEU A 97 19.74 0.70 4.80
C LEU A 97 21.14 0.11 5.07
N GLU A 98 22.20 0.89 4.97
CA GLU A 98 23.60 0.40 4.94
C GLU A 98 24.02 -0.37 6.20
N LYS A 99 23.35 -0.14 7.34
CA LYS A 99 23.62 -0.86 8.60
C LYS A 99 23.22 -2.33 8.58
N ASP A 100 22.18 -2.65 7.82
CA ASP A 100 21.54 -3.98 7.83
C ASP A 100 21.60 -4.67 6.45
N HIS A 101 22.03 -3.95 5.40
CA HIS A 101 21.96 -4.38 4.01
C HIS A 101 23.26 -4.03 3.26
N ARG A 102 23.59 -4.83 2.24
CA ARG A 102 24.66 -4.52 1.29
C ARG A 102 24.09 -3.63 0.20
N VAL A 103 24.37 -2.34 0.32
CA VAL A 103 23.86 -1.32 -0.60
C VAL A 103 24.93 -0.94 -1.62
N ARG A 104 24.51 -0.84 -2.88
CA ARG A 104 25.29 -0.21 -3.96
C ARG A 104 24.48 0.94 -4.55
N ILE A 105 25.14 2.05 -4.87
CA ILE A 105 24.54 3.17 -5.61
C ILE A 105 25.24 3.29 -6.96
N ILE A 106 24.48 3.38 -8.04
CA ILE A 106 24.97 3.76 -9.37
C ILE A 106 24.57 5.21 -9.61
N GLU A 107 25.54 6.10 -9.78
CA GLU A 107 25.33 7.53 -10.02
C GLU A 107 26.14 7.97 -11.25
N MET A 108 25.48 8.73 -12.13
CA MET A 108 26.04 9.15 -13.42
C MET A 108 26.89 10.43 -13.29
N ASN A 109 26.58 11.29 -12.32
CA ASN A 109 27.34 12.50 -12.07
C ASN A 109 28.57 12.20 -11.18
N LYS A 110 29.76 12.40 -11.75
CA LYS A 110 31.04 12.12 -11.08
C LYS A 110 31.29 12.96 -9.84
N GLU A 111 30.93 14.25 -9.84
CA GLU A 111 31.08 15.09 -8.64
C GLU A 111 30.21 14.55 -7.50
N ARG A 112 28.97 14.17 -7.84
CA ARG A 112 27.99 13.62 -6.90
C ARG A 112 28.43 12.29 -6.31
N VAL A 113 29.06 11.43 -7.11
CA VAL A 113 29.65 10.17 -6.62
C VAL A 113 30.63 10.44 -5.47
N ALA A 114 31.53 11.41 -5.63
CA ALA A 114 32.49 11.76 -4.58
C ALA A 114 31.78 12.31 -3.33
N GLU A 115 30.82 13.23 -3.50
CA GLU A 115 30.07 13.83 -2.39
C GLU A 115 29.30 12.81 -1.54
N ILE A 116 28.71 11.80 -2.17
CA ILE A 116 27.89 10.81 -1.45
C ILE A 116 28.74 9.67 -0.89
N ALA A 117 29.84 9.31 -1.55
CA ALA A 117 30.79 8.33 -1.03
C ALA A 117 31.42 8.78 0.29
N GLU A 118 31.68 10.08 0.47
CA GLU A 118 32.17 10.63 1.74
C GLU A 118 31.14 10.58 2.88
N GLN A 119 29.85 10.43 2.56
CA GLN A 119 28.76 10.48 3.53
C GLN A 119 28.20 9.11 3.92
N LEU A 120 28.66 8.04 3.26
CA LEU A 120 28.20 6.68 3.45
C LEU A 120 29.35 5.85 4.03
N GLU A 121 29.04 5.04 5.04
CA GLU A 121 30.06 4.26 5.75
C GLU A 121 30.25 2.87 5.12
N ASP A 122 29.15 2.23 4.74
CA ASP A 122 29.12 0.82 4.32
C ASP A 122 28.50 0.61 2.92
N THR A 123 28.26 1.69 2.18
CA THR A 123 27.68 1.66 0.83
C THR A 123 28.74 1.83 -0.26
N LEU A 124 28.72 0.97 -1.27
CA LEU A 124 29.56 1.12 -2.46
C LEU A 124 28.91 2.10 -3.44
N VAL A 125 29.62 3.16 -3.81
CA VAL A 125 29.15 4.17 -4.78
C VAL A 125 29.93 4.03 -6.08
N LEU A 126 29.20 3.79 -7.16
CA LEU A 126 29.72 3.51 -8.49
C LEU A 126 29.40 4.69 -9.41
N HIS A 127 30.41 5.13 -10.15
CA HIS A 127 30.22 6.09 -11.23
C HIS A 127 29.85 5.34 -12.51
N GLY A 128 28.62 5.52 -12.98
CA GLY A 128 28.15 4.82 -14.17
C GLY A 128 26.71 5.15 -14.54
N ASN A 129 26.28 4.65 -15.70
CA ASN A 129 24.92 4.78 -16.16
C ASN A 129 24.13 3.52 -15.74
N ALA A 130 23.03 3.70 -15.02
CA ALA A 130 22.18 2.59 -14.60
C ALA A 130 21.44 1.88 -15.76
N SER A 131 21.46 2.44 -16.97
CA SER A 131 20.98 1.76 -18.19
C SER A 131 22.05 0.91 -18.88
N ASP A 132 23.27 0.86 -18.33
CA ASP A 132 24.36 0.04 -18.86
C ASP A 132 24.22 -1.40 -18.36
N GLU A 133 23.89 -2.30 -19.29
CA GLU A 133 23.68 -3.72 -19.00
C GLU A 133 24.96 -4.40 -18.50
N GLU A 134 26.12 -4.07 -19.07
CA GLU A 134 27.40 -4.68 -18.67
C GLU A 134 27.72 -4.29 -17.24
N LEU A 135 27.55 -3.00 -16.88
CA LEU A 135 27.75 -2.53 -15.51
C LEU A 135 26.83 -3.24 -14.51
N LEU A 136 25.54 -3.43 -14.84
CA LEU A 136 24.60 -4.11 -13.95
C LEU A 136 24.99 -5.58 -13.74
N LEU A 137 25.43 -6.26 -14.79
CA LEU A 137 25.90 -7.65 -14.72
C LEU A 137 27.18 -7.76 -13.88
N GLU A 138 28.14 -6.87 -14.08
CA GLU A 138 29.39 -6.82 -13.30
C GLU A 138 29.12 -6.62 -11.79
N GLU A 139 28.10 -5.83 -11.46
CA GLU A 139 27.69 -5.56 -10.07
C GLU A 139 26.73 -6.59 -9.47
N GLY A 140 26.47 -7.67 -10.21
CA GLY A 140 25.72 -8.82 -9.71
C GLY A 140 24.21 -8.59 -9.61
N ILE A 141 23.63 -7.89 -10.59
CA ILE A 141 22.17 -7.64 -10.67
C ILE A 141 21.35 -8.94 -10.56
N GLU A 142 21.85 -10.05 -11.08
CA GLU A 142 21.23 -11.38 -11.00
C GLU A 142 21.00 -11.88 -9.57
N SER A 143 21.81 -11.40 -8.62
CA SER A 143 21.74 -11.74 -7.20
C SER A 143 21.17 -10.61 -6.34
N THR A 144 20.64 -9.57 -6.97
CA THR A 144 20.06 -8.40 -6.31
C THR A 144 18.65 -8.72 -5.84
N ASP A 145 18.44 -8.57 -4.54
CA ASP A 145 17.13 -8.81 -3.94
C ASP A 145 16.15 -7.68 -4.26
N LEU A 146 16.66 -6.45 -4.33
CA LEU A 146 15.88 -5.24 -4.56
C LEU A 146 16.68 -4.22 -5.39
N PHE A 147 16.15 -3.86 -6.56
CA PHE A 147 16.66 -2.78 -7.40
C PHE A 147 15.73 -1.56 -7.30
N LEU A 148 16.29 -0.39 -7.03
CA LEU A 148 15.56 0.85 -6.78
C LEU A 148 15.97 1.92 -7.80
N ALA A 149 15.08 2.28 -8.71
CA ALA A 149 15.33 3.31 -9.71
C ALA A 149 14.83 4.68 -9.22
N LEU A 150 15.77 5.49 -8.73
CA LEU A 150 15.53 6.73 -7.98
C LEU A 150 16.23 7.95 -8.63
N THR A 151 16.39 7.93 -9.96
CA THR A 151 16.95 9.05 -10.72
C THR A 151 15.91 10.17 -10.86
N ASP A 152 16.34 11.33 -11.35
CA ASP A 152 15.43 12.46 -11.63
C ASP A 152 14.56 12.26 -12.89
N SER A 153 14.81 11.23 -13.69
CA SER A 153 14.05 10.94 -14.92
C SER A 153 13.11 9.75 -14.75
N ASP A 154 11.80 10.02 -14.81
CA ASP A 154 10.76 8.97 -14.78
C ASP A 154 10.98 7.93 -15.89
N GLU A 155 11.37 8.38 -17.09
CA GLU A 155 11.60 7.50 -18.25
C GLU A 155 12.72 6.51 -17.96
N ILE A 156 13.84 7.02 -17.44
CA ILE A 156 14.98 6.17 -17.05
C ILE A 156 14.55 5.22 -15.95
N ASN A 157 13.81 5.70 -14.94
CA ASN A 157 13.41 4.85 -13.82
C ASN A 157 12.54 3.66 -14.25
N VAL A 158 11.62 3.86 -15.20
CA VAL A 158 10.83 2.78 -15.78
C VAL A 158 11.71 1.84 -16.61
N ILE A 159 12.51 2.37 -17.53
CA ILE A 159 13.35 1.56 -18.44
C ILE A 159 14.36 0.72 -17.66
N VAL A 160 15.09 1.31 -16.72
CA VAL A 160 16.13 0.60 -15.95
C VAL A 160 15.54 -0.40 -14.97
N SER A 161 14.32 -0.17 -14.46
CA SER A 161 13.60 -1.17 -13.66
C SER A 161 13.23 -2.39 -14.49
N ILE A 162 12.75 -2.20 -15.72
CA ILE A 162 12.44 -3.29 -16.66
C ILE A 162 13.72 -4.05 -17.01
N LEU A 163 14.81 -3.34 -17.32
CA LEU A 163 16.12 -3.94 -17.62
C LEU A 163 16.61 -4.77 -16.43
N ALA A 164 16.68 -4.19 -15.24
CA ALA A 164 17.10 -4.87 -14.01
C ALA A 164 16.29 -6.15 -13.75
N LYS A 165 14.97 -6.09 -13.95
CA LYS A 165 14.08 -7.25 -13.77
C LYS A 165 14.43 -8.38 -14.74
N ARG A 166 14.64 -8.06 -16.01
CA ARG A 166 15.01 -9.02 -17.06
C ARG A 166 16.39 -9.63 -16.85
N LEU A 167 17.31 -8.84 -16.29
CA LEU A 167 18.65 -9.30 -15.89
C LEU A 167 18.65 -10.10 -14.58
N GLY A 168 17.51 -10.31 -13.94
CA GLY A 168 17.37 -11.24 -12.82
C GLY A 168 17.26 -10.60 -11.42
N ALA A 169 17.11 -9.28 -11.32
CA ALA A 169 16.77 -8.66 -10.04
C ALA A 169 15.46 -9.24 -9.49
N HIS A 170 15.47 -9.66 -8.22
CA HIS A 170 14.30 -10.32 -7.64
C HIS A 170 13.08 -9.39 -7.55
N LYS A 171 13.29 -8.15 -7.10
CA LYS A 171 12.27 -7.09 -7.06
C LYS A 171 12.77 -5.77 -7.60
N THR A 172 11.91 -5.03 -8.30
CA THR A 172 12.22 -3.70 -8.84
C THR A 172 11.21 -2.65 -8.38
N VAL A 173 11.69 -1.46 -8.04
CA VAL A 173 10.86 -0.32 -7.66
C VAL A 173 11.26 0.90 -8.48
N ALA A 174 10.30 1.52 -9.16
CA ALA A 174 10.50 2.74 -9.92
C ALA A 174 9.89 3.96 -9.20
N LEU A 175 10.68 5.02 -9.02
CA LEU A 175 10.17 6.32 -8.60
C LEU A 175 9.68 7.10 -9.81
N VAL A 176 8.39 7.46 -9.84
CA VAL A 176 7.78 8.12 -10.99
C VAL A 176 6.89 9.27 -10.54
N LYS A 177 7.13 10.47 -11.06
CA LYS A 177 6.34 11.67 -10.74
C LYS A 177 5.16 11.84 -11.69
N ARG A 178 5.37 11.62 -12.99
CA ARG A 178 4.36 11.87 -14.04
C ARG A 178 3.47 10.64 -14.27
N ASN A 179 2.14 10.84 -14.25
CA ASN A 179 1.13 9.80 -14.43
C ASN A 179 1.34 8.91 -15.67
N VAL A 180 1.78 9.48 -16.81
CA VAL A 180 1.99 8.70 -18.04
C VAL A 180 3.00 7.57 -17.84
N TYR A 181 4.06 7.79 -17.07
CA TYR A 181 5.08 6.77 -16.80
C TYR A 181 4.64 5.81 -15.70
N GLU A 182 3.79 6.26 -14.77
CA GLU A 182 3.18 5.41 -13.76
C GLU A 182 2.28 4.37 -14.42
N ASP A 183 1.40 4.80 -15.33
CA ASP A 183 0.52 3.92 -16.09
C ASP A 183 1.31 2.91 -16.93
N LEU A 184 2.39 3.35 -17.59
CA LEU A 184 3.26 2.46 -18.36
C LEU A 184 3.97 1.43 -17.48
N ALA A 185 4.44 1.85 -16.31
CA ALA A 185 5.09 0.95 -15.37
C ALA A 185 4.11 -0.04 -14.73
N GLU A 186 2.89 0.39 -14.36
CA GLU A 186 1.85 -0.50 -13.83
C GLU A 186 1.36 -1.54 -14.84
N GLN A 187 1.41 -1.22 -16.15
CA GLN A 187 1.05 -2.14 -17.23
C GLN A 187 2.16 -3.15 -17.55
N SER A 188 3.38 -2.91 -17.07
CA SER A 188 4.51 -3.80 -17.26
C SER A 188 4.57 -4.85 -16.16
N ASP A 189 4.58 -6.13 -16.53
CA ASP A 189 4.85 -7.22 -15.59
C ASP A 189 6.32 -7.21 -15.09
N ASP A 190 7.19 -6.43 -15.74
CA ASP A 190 8.61 -6.29 -15.42
C ASP A 190 8.90 -5.18 -14.37
N VAL A 191 7.88 -4.50 -13.84
CA VAL A 191 8.04 -3.52 -12.74
C VAL A 191 7.18 -3.95 -11.55
N ASP A 192 7.81 -4.35 -10.44
CA ASP A 192 7.05 -4.89 -9.30
C ASP A 192 6.29 -3.80 -8.52
N MET A 193 6.85 -2.59 -8.44
CA MET A 193 6.26 -1.49 -7.67
C MET A 193 6.61 -0.13 -8.26
N VAL A 194 5.64 0.77 -8.23
CA VAL A 194 5.81 2.18 -8.60
C VAL A 194 5.49 3.04 -7.39
N ILE A 195 6.33 4.05 -7.13
CA ILE A 195 6.13 5.02 -6.07
C ILE A 195 6.05 6.41 -6.70
N SER A 196 4.97 7.14 -6.41
CA SER A 196 4.80 8.54 -6.83
C SER A 196 4.87 9.50 -5.64
N PRO A 197 5.96 10.29 -5.51
CA PRO A 197 6.09 11.32 -4.48
C PRO A 197 4.98 12.37 -4.54
N ASP A 198 4.55 12.73 -5.76
CA ASP A 198 3.51 13.72 -5.98
C ASP A 198 2.18 13.20 -5.45
N GLN A 199 1.81 11.94 -5.74
CA GLN A 199 0.62 11.33 -5.15
C GLN A 199 0.68 11.23 -3.62
N ILE A 200 1.83 10.87 -3.05
CA ILE A 200 2.01 10.81 -1.59
C ILE A 200 1.81 12.20 -0.98
N THR A 201 2.39 13.23 -1.59
CA THR A 201 2.29 14.62 -1.13
C THR A 201 0.86 15.15 -1.25
N THR A 202 0.24 14.98 -2.41
CA THR A 202 -1.15 15.38 -2.64
C THR A 202 -2.10 14.66 -1.69
N SER A 203 -1.93 13.36 -1.48
CA SER A 203 -2.73 12.59 -0.52
C SER A 203 -2.55 13.10 0.91
N GLY A 204 -1.32 13.45 1.30
CA GLY A 204 -1.03 14.03 2.62
C GLY A 204 -1.67 15.41 2.83
N ILE A 205 -1.61 16.28 1.82
CA ILE A 205 -2.25 17.61 1.85
C ILE A 205 -3.77 17.47 1.88
N LEU A 206 -4.35 16.64 1.00
CA LEU A 206 -5.80 16.40 0.97
C LEU A 206 -6.31 15.84 2.29
N ALA A 207 -5.57 14.91 2.92
CA ALA A 207 -5.91 14.41 4.25
C ALA A 207 -5.89 15.52 5.32
N HIS A 208 -5.03 16.53 5.19
CA HIS A 208 -4.99 17.66 6.11
C HIS A 208 -6.10 18.69 5.86
N ILE A 209 -6.43 18.98 4.60
CA ILE A 209 -7.53 19.89 4.25
C ILE A 209 -8.88 19.30 4.69
N ARG A 210 -9.09 18.00 4.45
CA ARG A 210 -10.35 17.29 4.78
C ARG A 210 -10.55 17.04 6.27
N LYS A 211 -9.53 17.26 7.13
CA LYS A 211 -9.72 17.27 8.59
C LYS A 211 -10.71 18.34 9.08
N GLY A 212 -11.03 19.35 8.27
CA GLY A 212 -12.07 20.33 8.56
C GLY A 212 -13.50 19.79 8.48
N ASP A 213 -13.72 18.69 7.75
CA ASP A 213 -15.04 18.16 7.40
C ASP A 213 -15.14 16.69 7.85
N THR A 214 -15.15 16.40 9.17
CA THR A 214 -15.49 15.12 9.85
C THR A 214 -14.95 13.78 9.27
N MET A 215 -14.11 13.81 8.23
CA MET A 215 -13.79 12.70 7.35
C MET A 215 -12.30 12.73 6.93
N MET A 216 -11.54 11.68 7.24
CA MET A 216 -10.22 11.47 6.63
C MET A 216 -10.31 10.51 5.46
N VAL A 217 -10.02 10.99 4.25
CA VAL A 217 -10.01 10.18 3.03
C VAL A 217 -8.59 9.73 2.72
N HIS A 218 -8.40 8.42 2.61
CA HIS A 218 -7.20 7.78 2.10
C HIS A 218 -7.50 7.20 0.71
N SER A 219 -6.89 7.78 -0.33
CA SER A 219 -7.03 7.28 -1.69
C SER A 219 -6.34 5.92 -1.85
N LEU A 220 -7.06 4.94 -2.42
CA LEU A 220 -6.53 3.67 -2.88
C LEU A 220 -6.61 3.64 -4.41
N ARG A 221 -5.45 3.46 -5.07
CA ARG A 221 -5.32 3.38 -6.53
C ARG A 221 -6.02 4.52 -7.27
N GLN A 222 -5.44 5.72 -7.22
CA GLN A 222 -5.87 6.87 -8.03
C GLN A 222 -7.39 7.17 -7.95
N GLY A 223 -7.99 7.04 -6.76
CA GLY A 223 -9.42 7.35 -6.54
C GLY A 223 -10.42 6.32 -7.09
N LYS A 224 -10.01 5.07 -7.36
CA LYS A 224 -10.96 3.98 -7.71
C LYS A 224 -11.53 3.29 -6.48
N ALA A 225 -10.80 3.30 -5.37
CA ALA A 225 -11.34 2.98 -4.05
C ALA A 225 -10.84 4.00 -3.04
N GLU A 226 -11.62 4.23 -2.00
CA GLU A 226 -11.24 5.13 -0.92
C GLU A 226 -11.53 4.46 0.41
N ALA A 227 -10.60 4.61 1.35
CA ALA A 227 -10.91 4.35 2.75
C ALA A 227 -11.16 5.69 3.42
N ILE A 228 -12.31 5.84 4.05
CA ILE A 228 -12.76 7.06 4.69
C ILE A 228 -12.93 6.76 6.17
N GLU A 229 -12.30 7.55 7.03
CA GLU A 229 -12.58 7.54 8.46
C GLU A 229 -13.60 8.62 8.76
N ILE A 230 -14.77 8.26 9.30
CA ILE A 230 -15.86 9.18 9.63
C ILE A 230 -16.05 9.20 11.15
N ILE A 231 -16.16 10.39 11.73
CA ILE A 231 -16.56 10.54 13.14
C ILE A 231 -18.08 10.57 13.21
N VAL A 232 -18.64 9.64 13.97
CA VAL A 232 -20.09 9.54 14.18
C VAL A 232 -20.53 10.64 15.15
N HIS A 233 -21.49 11.44 14.70
CA HIS A 233 -22.10 12.51 15.49
C HIS A 233 -23.61 12.28 15.67
N GLY A 234 -24.16 12.89 16.72
CA GLY A 234 -25.58 12.80 17.06
C GLY A 234 -25.89 11.65 18.04
N ASP A 235 -27.14 11.59 18.47
CA ASP A 235 -27.66 10.51 19.33
C ASP A 235 -28.56 9.56 18.52
N ASN A 236 -29.16 8.57 19.19
CA ASN A 236 -30.04 7.58 18.57
C ASN A 236 -31.35 8.18 18.00
N GLU A 237 -31.70 9.42 18.34
CA GLU A 237 -32.89 10.10 17.82
C GLU A 237 -32.57 10.94 16.57
N HIS A 238 -31.33 11.43 16.46
CA HIS A 238 -30.92 12.37 15.40
C HIS A 238 -29.83 11.81 14.46
N SER A 239 -29.53 10.51 14.54
CA SER A 239 -28.56 9.86 13.66
C SER A 239 -29.15 8.63 13.00
N ASP A 240 -28.90 8.49 11.70
CA ASP A 240 -29.29 7.30 10.96
C ASP A 240 -28.38 6.08 11.21
N VAL A 241 -27.31 6.25 11.99
CA VAL A 241 -26.32 5.19 12.24
C VAL A 241 -26.13 4.85 13.72
N VAL A 242 -26.27 5.82 14.63
CA VAL A 242 -26.09 5.56 16.08
C VAL A 242 -27.12 4.55 16.57
N GLY A 243 -26.68 3.59 17.40
CA GLY A 243 -27.52 2.55 17.98
C GLY A 243 -27.88 1.40 17.03
N LYS A 244 -27.60 1.53 15.73
CA LYS A 244 -27.84 0.48 14.73
C LYS A 244 -26.62 -0.44 14.59
N THR A 245 -26.87 -1.70 14.29
CA THR A 245 -25.83 -2.63 13.83
C THR A 245 -25.44 -2.32 12.38
N VAL A 246 -24.22 -2.69 11.99
CA VAL A 246 -23.75 -2.54 10.59
C VAL A 246 -24.68 -3.21 9.57
N GLU A 247 -25.36 -4.29 9.94
CA GLU A 247 -26.34 -4.96 9.06
C GLU A 247 -27.65 -4.18 8.90
N GLU A 248 -28.05 -3.41 9.91
CA GLU A 248 -29.27 -2.58 9.89
C GLU A 248 -29.05 -1.25 9.16
N MET A 249 -27.79 -0.87 8.92
CA MET A 249 -27.44 0.32 8.16
C MET A 249 -27.67 0.12 6.65
N ASN A 250 -28.35 1.07 6.01
CA ASN A 250 -28.57 1.08 4.55
C ASN A 250 -27.32 1.52 3.79
N LEU A 251 -26.22 0.77 3.94
CA LEU A 251 -24.95 1.08 3.26
C LEU A 251 -25.09 0.88 1.74
N PRO A 252 -24.59 1.81 0.90
CA PRO A 252 -24.61 1.65 -0.55
C PRO A 252 -23.82 0.41 -1.01
N ASP A 253 -24.18 -0.12 -2.18
CA ASP A 253 -23.47 -1.23 -2.78
C ASP A 253 -21.97 -0.91 -2.95
N GLY A 254 -21.14 -1.84 -2.48
CA GLY A 254 -19.68 -1.68 -2.53
C GLY A 254 -19.07 -0.86 -1.39
N VAL A 255 -19.88 -0.48 -0.40
CA VAL A 255 -19.42 0.16 0.85
C VAL A 255 -19.27 -0.90 1.94
N VAL A 256 -18.14 -0.89 2.63
CA VAL A 256 -17.83 -1.85 3.70
C VAL A 256 -17.32 -1.13 4.93
N VAL A 257 -17.91 -1.40 6.09
CA VAL A 257 -17.32 -1.02 7.38
C VAL A 257 -16.12 -1.93 7.67
N GLY A 258 -14.92 -1.36 7.65
CA GLY A 258 -13.66 -2.03 7.90
C GLY A 258 -13.38 -2.22 9.40
N SER A 259 -13.45 -1.13 10.15
CA SER A 259 -13.26 -1.12 11.61
C SER A 259 -13.88 0.11 12.25
N VAL A 260 -14.08 0.05 13.55
CA VAL A 260 -14.40 1.19 14.40
C VAL A 260 -13.25 1.40 15.38
N VAL A 261 -12.86 2.64 15.62
CA VAL A 261 -12.00 3.01 16.73
C VAL A 261 -12.85 3.67 17.81
N ARG A 262 -12.97 2.98 18.95
CA ARG A 262 -13.73 3.43 20.13
C ARG A 262 -12.85 3.32 21.35
N ASN A 263 -12.76 4.38 22.16
CA ASN A 263 -11.92 4.41 23.37
C ASN A 263 -10.46 3.99 23.09
N ASN A 264 -9.91 4.39 21.94
CA ASN A 264 -8.57 4.02 21.46
C ASN A 264 -8.36 2.51 21.20
N GLU A 265 -9.44 1.74 21.13
CA GLU A 265 -9.43 0.33 20.73
C GLU A 265 -9.97 0.16 19.30
N VAL A 266 -9.28 -0.68 18.52
CA VAL A 266 -9.74 -1.05 17.17
C VAL A 266 -10.66 -2.26 17.27
N ILE A 267 -11.93 -2.06 16.91
CA ILE A 267 -12.98 -3.07 16.81
C ILE A 267 -13.18 -3.38 15.31
N MET A 268 -13.11 -4.65 14.91
CA MET A 268 -13.28 -5.00 13.49
C MET A 268 -14.75 -4.92 13.09
N GLY A 269 -15.01 -4.41 11.89
CA GLY A 269 -16.35 -4.39 11.32
C GLY A 269 -16.95 -5.80 11.30
N SER A 270 -18.18 -5.93 11.78
CA SER A 270 -18.95 -7.17 11.72
C SER A 270 -20.43 -6.80 11.56
N ARG A 271 -21.24 -7.72 11.06
CA ARG A 271 -22.68 -7.48 10.86
C ARG A 271 -23.40 -7.04 12.14
N THR A 272 -22.95 -7.56 13.29
CA THR A 272 -23.52 -7.32 14.61
C THR A 272 -22.86 -6.17 15.38
N LEU A 273 -21.88 -5.49 14.79
CA LEU A 273 -21.22 -4.36 15.44
C LEU A 273 -22.21 -3.19 15.52
N VAL A 274 -22.52 -2.74 16.74
CA VAL A 274 -23.36 -1.55 16.98
C VAL A 274 -22.50 -0.30 16.92
N ILE A 275 -22.95 0.70 16.16
CA ILE A 275 -22.29 2.00 16.06
C ILE A 275 -22.73 2.90 17.22
N GLU A 276 -21.78 3.60 17.83
CA GLU A 276 -22.00 4.52 18.95
C GLU A 276 -21.57 5.94 18.57
N GLU A 277 -22.13 6.93 19.27
CA GLU A 277 -21.69 8.33 19.14
C GLU A 277 -20.20 8.46 19.46
N GLY A 278 -19.49 9.26 18.66
CA GLY A 278 -18.05 9.47 18.80
C GLY A 278 -17.19 8.32 18.25
N ASP A 279 -17.81 7.28 17.68
CA ASP A 279 -17.06 6.25 16.95
C ASP A 279 -16.33 6.84 15.75
N HIS A 280 -15.06 6.45 15.60
CA HIS A 280 -14.31 6.69 14.37
C HIS A 280 -14.44 5.47 13.46
N VAL A 281 -15.33 5.55 12.47
CA VAL A 281 -15.68 4.44 11.59
C VAL A 281 -14.83 4.50 10.34
N LEU A 282 -13.99 3.48 10.14
CA LEU A 282 -13.25 3.27 8.90
C LEU A 282 -14.15 2.54 7.89
N ILE A 283 -14.57 3.26 6.86
CA ILE A 283 -15.38 2.79 5.75
C ILE A 283 -14.49 2.63 4.52
N VAL A 284 -14.75 1.61 3.71
CA VAL A 284 -14.06 1.39 2.44
C VAL A 284 -15.08 1.36 1.31
N LEU A 285 -14.85 2.17 0.29
CA LEU A 285 -15.70 2.29 -0.88
C LEU A 285 -14.99 1.66 -2.08
N SER A 286 -15.64 0.71 -2.74
CA SER A 286 -15.15 0.18 -4.02
C SER A 286 -15.41 1.11 -5.20
N ASN A 287 -16.20 2.16 -5.01
CA ASN A 287 -16.49 3.21 -5.97
C ASN A 287 -16.62 4.55 -5.24
N VAL A 288 -15.72 5.49 -5.54
CA VAL A 288 -15.67 6.81 -4.89
C VAL A 288 -16.90 7.67 -5.17
N SER A 289 -17.64 7.42 -6.27
CA SER A 289 -18.87 8.18 -6.56
C SER A 289 -19.96 8.01 -5.48
N LYS A 290 -19.80 7.03 -4.59
CA LYS A 290 -20.71 6.75 -3.47
C LYS A 290 -20.41 7.56 -2.21
N ILE A 291 -19.37 8.40 -2.22
CA ILE A 291 -18.96 9.18 -1.05
C ILE A 291 -20.10 10.02 -0.48
N HIS A 292 -20.85 10.73 -1.33
CA HIS A 292 -21.96 11.57 -0.88
C HIS A 292 -23.14 10.80 -0.29
N GLU A 293 -23.39 9.57 -0.77
CA GLU A 293 -24.41 8.69 -0.17
C GLU A 293 -23.97 8.21 1.22
N VAL A 294 -22.67 7.99 1.41
CA VAL A 294 -22.10 7.65 2.73
C VAL A 294 -22.10 8.87 3.65
N GLU A 295 -21.71 10.05 3.17
CA GLU A 295 -21.76 11.30 3.94
C GLU A 295 -23.18 11.55 4.46
N ALA A 296 -24.19 11.52 3.58
CA ALA A 296 -25.58 11.75 3.96
C ALA A 296 -26.10 10.73 5.01
N LEU A 297 -25.59 9.50 5.01
CA LEU A 297 -25.96 8.49 6.01
C LEU A 297 -25.35 8.79 7.39
N PHE A 298 -24.18 9.42 7.43
CA PHE A 298 -23.44 9.72 8.66
C PHE A 298 -23.58 11.19 9.11
N GLU A 299 -24.24 12.03 8.33
CA GLU A 299 -24.68 13.36 8.74
C GLU A 299 -25.68 13.21 9.90
N GLY A 300 -25.24 13.54 11.11
CA GLY A 300 -26.16 13.72 12.23
C GLY A 300 -27.01 14.96 12.00
N TYR A 301 -28.31 14.85 12.29
CA TYR A 301 -29.16 16.02 12.39
C TYR A 301 -28.83 16.73 13.71
N PHE A 302 -28.57 18.04 13.65
CA PHE A 302 -28.53 18.87 14.84
C PHE A 302 -29.71 19.83 14.74
N ASP A 303 -30.63 19.78 15.71
CA ASP A 303 -31.62 20.84 15.90
C ASP A 303 -30.96 22.17 16.29
#